data_AF-A0A7Y3V3H3-F1
#
_entry.id   AF-A0A7Y3V3H3-F1
#
_cell.length_a   1.000
_cell.length_b   1.000
_cell.length_c   1.000
_cell.angle_alpha   90.00
_cell.angle_beta   90.00
_cell.angle_gamma   90.00
#
_symmetry.space_group_name_H-M   'P 1'
#
loop_
_entity.id
_entity.type
_entity.pdbx_description
1 polymer ?
#
loop_
_entity_poly.entity_id
_entity_poly.type
_entity_poly.pdbx_seq_one_letter_code
_entity_poly.pdbx_strand_id
1 'polypeptide(L)' 'METKTIIRVKPYSTKEIADIYGVSPKTLYKWMKPIKKKIGERRGRFYTVNQVRTILDEIGLPSIIEI' A
#
# COMPACT_ATOMS: atom_id res chain seq x y z
N MET A 1 21.40 -13.47 -5.52
CA MET A 1 20.74 -12.95 -6.74
C MET A 1 19.75 -11.92 -6.28
N GLU A 2 19.92 -10.64 -6.63
CA GLU A 2 18.98 -9.59 -6.22
C GLU A 2 17.64 -9.81 -6.94
N THR A 3 16.60 -10.18 -6.18
CA THR A 3 15.24 -10.31 -6.69
C THR A 3 14.68 -8.91 -6.94
N LYS A 4 14.64 -8.51 -8.21
CA LYS A 4 14.01 -7.26 -8.64
C LYS A 4 12.49 -7.40 -8.57
N THR A 5 11.88 -6.98 -7.46
CA THR A 5 10.42 -6.94 -7.31
C THR A 5 9.83 -5.79 -8.12
N ILE A 6 9.14 -6.11 -9.22
CA ILE A 6 8.43 -5.12 -10.05
C ILE A 6 7.01 -4.96 -9.50
N ILE A 7 6.77 -3.88 -8.75
CA ILE A 7 5.43 -3.53 -8.27
C ILE A 7 4.71 -2.76 -9.37
N ARG A 8 3.69 -3.38 -9.97
CA ARG A 8 2.84 -2.71 -10.97
C ARG A 8 1.81 -1.84 -10.27
N VAL A 9 1.90 -0.52 -10.43
CA VAL A 9 0.88 0.39 -9.86
C VAL A 9 -0.44 0.21 -10.62
N LYS A 10 -1.41 -0.40 -9.96
CA LYS A 10 -2.79 -0.62 -10.43
C LYS A 10 -3.75 -0.33 -9.27
N PRO A 11 -5.08 -0.29 -9.50
CA PRO A 11 -6.02 -0.23 -8.39
C PRO A 11 -5.84 -1.45 -7.48
N TYR A 12 -5.72 -1.21 -6.18
CA TYR A 12 -5.55 -2.27 -5.18
C TYR A 12 -6.58 -2.12 -4.08
N SER A 13 -7.05 -3.25 -3.57
CA SER A 13 -7.82 -3.32 -2.33
C SER A 13 -6.90 -3.17 -1.12
N THR A 14 -7.48 -2.85 0.04
CA THR A 14 -6.73 -2.80 1.31
C THR A 14 -6.02 -4.12 1.60
N LYS A 15 -6.62 -5.26 1.23
CA LYS A 15 -6.01 -6.58 1.43
C LYS A 15 -4.77 -6.75 0.56
N GLU A 16 -4.88 -6.45 -0.74
CA GLU A 16 -3.73 -6.58 -1.65
C GLU A 16 -2.57 -5.67 -1.26
N ILE A 17 -2.85 -4.44 -0.81
CA ILE A 17 -1.80 -3.55 -0.30
C ILE A 17 -1.17 -4.19 0.95
N ALA A 18 -1.96 -4.70 1.88
CA ALA A 18 -1.44 -5.31 3.09
C ALA A 18 -0.57 -6.54 2.79
N ASP A 19 -0.99 -7.36 1.81
CA ASP A 19 -0.24 -8.52 1.32
C ASP A 19 1.10 -8.10 0.68
N ILE A 20 1.13 -7.01 -0.08
CA ILE A 20 2.37 -6.45 -0.66
C ILE A 20 3.38 -6.05 0.43
N TYR A 21 2.91 -5.47 1.54
CA TYR A 21 3.76 -5.11 2.67
C TYR A 21 4.02 -6.28 3.64
N GLY A 22 3.43 -7.46 3.42
CA GLY A 22 3.55 -8.61 4.32
C GLY A 22 2.93 -8.39 5.70
N VAL A 23 1.93 -7.51 5.82
CA VAL A 23 1.29 -7.16 7.10
C VAL A 23 -0.21 -7.47 7.09
N SER A 24 -0.82 -7.51 8.28
CA SER A 24 -2.28 -7.63 8.37
C SER A 24 -2.99 -6.35 7.88
N PRO A 25 -4.23 -6.44 7.34
CA PRO A 25 -5.02 -5.26 6.98
C PRO A 25 -5.26 -4.30 8.17
N LYS A 26 -5.30 -4.82 9.40
CA LYS A 26 -5.42 -4.01 10.62
C LYS A 26 -4.17 -3.16 10.85
N THR A 27 -2.99 -3.72 10.61
CA THR A 27 -1.71 -3.00 10.68
C THR A 27 -1.66 -1.90 9.63
N LEU A 28 -1.96 -2.23 8.37
CA LEU A 28 -2.00 -1.26 7.29
C LEU A 28 -2.98 -0.11 7.60
N TYR A 29 -4.17 -0.40 8.15
CA TYR A 29 -5.13 0.64 8.52
C TYR A 29 -4.56 1.62 9.56
N LYS A 30 -3.77 1.16 10.52
CA LYS A 30 -3.09 2.03 11.49
C LYS A 30 -2.06 2.94 10.82
N TRP A 31 -1.31 2.44 9.84
CA TRP A 31 -0.35 3.23 9.07
C TRP A 31 -1.03 4.26 8.17
N MET A 32 -2.19 3.91 7.59
CA MET A 32 -2.96 4.82 6.73
C MET A 32 -3.73 5.89 7.51
N LYS A 33 -4.04 5.66 8.80
CA LYS A 33 -4.80 6.60 9.64
C LYS A 33 -4.19 8.02 9.67
N PRO A 34 -2.89 8.24 9.94
CA PRO A 34 -2.28 9.57 9.94
C PRO A 34 -2.30 10.25 8.56
N ILE A 35 -2.20 9.48 7.47
CA ILE A 35 -2.13 9.98 6.10
C ILE A 35 -3.47 9.96 5.36
N LYS A 36 -4.56 9.60 6.03
CA LYS A 36 -5.91 9.43 5.43
C LYS A 36 -6.36 10.69 4.67
N LYS A 37 -6.00 11.87 5.16
CA LYS A 37 -6.33 13.15 4.51
C LYS A 37 -5.63 13.31 3.15
N LYS A 38 -4.41 12.81 3.01
CA LYS A 38 -3.63 12.84 1.76
C LYS A 38 -4.13 11.80 0.75
N ILE A 39 -4.51 10.62 1.23
CA ILE A 39 -5.09 9.55 0.39
C ILE A 39 -6.47 9.96 -0.15
N GLY A 40 -7.22 10.75 0.63
CA GLY A 40 -8.56 11.17 0.29
C GLY A 40 -9.61 10.08 0.54
N GLU A 41 -10.81 10.30 0.03
CA GLU A 41 -11.94 9.39 0.23
C GLU A 41 -11.81 8.14 -0.65
N ARG A 42 -11.93 6.96 -0.04
CA ARG A 42 -11.98 5.70 -0.77
C ARG A 42 -13.39 5.46 -1.29
N ARG A 43 -13.56 5.41 -2.62
CA ARG A 43 -14.84 5.11 -3.27
C ARG A 43 -14.89 3.64 -3.66
N GLY A 44 -15.74 2.87 -2.96
CA GLY A 44 -15.90 1.43 -3.20
C GLY A 44 -14.83 0.58 -2.52
N ARG A 45 -14.49 -0.57 -3.13
CA ARG A 45 -13.59 -1.59 -2.52
C ARG A 45 -12.11 -1.33 -2.78
N PHE A 46 -11.77 -0.63 -3.86
CA PHE A 46 -10.40 -0.42 -4.33
C PHE A 46 -9.94 1.02 -4.10
N TYR A 47 -8.64 1.19 -3.90
CA TYR A 47 -7.95 2.46 -4.04
C TYR A 47 -7.63 2.70 -5.51
N THR A 48 -7.79 3.94 -5.97
CA THR A 48 -7.39 4.32 -7.32
C THR A 48 -5.86 4.26 -7.46
N VAL A 49 -5.35 4.25 -8.68
CA VAL A 49 -3.91 4.27 -8.97
C VAL A 49 -3.20 5.42 -8.25
N ASN A 50 -3.82 6.61 -8.22
CA ASN A 50 -3.27 7.78 -7.53
C ASN A 50 -3.25 7.58 -6.01
N GLN A 51 -4.31 7.00 -5.44
CA GLN A 51 -4.36 6.70 -4.01
C GLN A 51 -3.30 5.67 -3.61
N VAL A 52 -3.14 4.61 -4.41
CA VAL A 52 -2.09 3.60 -4.21
C VAL A 52 -0.72 4.27 -4.24
N ARG A 53 -0.46 5.14 -5.23
CA ARG A 53 0.80 5.88 -5.32
C ARG A 53 1.05 6.72 -4.07
N THR A 54 0.08 7.51 -3.62
CA THR A 54 0.19 8.28 -2.36
C THR A 54 0.47 7.38 -1.16
N ILE A 55 -0.16 6.21 -1.08
CA ILE A 55 0.08 5.25 0.01
C ILE A 55 1.53 4.75 -0.02
N LEU A 56 2.04 4.35 -1.19
CA LEU A 56 3.42 3.88 -1.33
C LEU A 56 4.44 5.00 -1.05
N ASP A 57 4.18 6.21 -1.53
CA ASP A 57 5.06 7.36 -1.33
C ASP A 57 5.13 7.79 0.14
N GLU A 58 4.03 7.71 0.88
CA GLU A 58 3.95 8.14 2.28
C GLU A 58 4.35 7.06 3.29
N ILE A 59 4.05 5.78 3.02
CA ILE A 59 4.41 4.66 3.91
C ILE A 59 5.84 4.17 3.64
N GLY A 60 6.33 4.33 2.40
CA GLY A 60 7.62 3.83 1.94
C GLY A 60 7.47 2.60 1.05
N LEU A 61 8.50 2.30 0.27
CA LEU A 61 8.45 1.13 -0.62
C LEU A 61 8.49 -0.16 0.22
N PRO A 62 7.66 -1.17 -0.13
CA PRO A 62 7.69 -2.48 0.50
C PRO A 62 8.94 -3.23 0.02
N SER A 63 10.09 -2.85 0.58
CA SER A 63 11.30 -3.66 0.50
C SER A 63 11.06 -4.84 1.44
N ILE A 64 10.77 -6.00 0.87
CA ILE A 64 10.90 -7.28 1.58
C ILE A 64 12.36 -7.34 2.03
N ILE A 65 12.60 -7.10 3.31
CA ILE A 65 13.88 -7.45 3.93
C ILE A 65 13.75 -8.94 4.22
N GLU A 66 14.30 -9.78 3.35
CA GLU A 66 14.57 -11.17 3.70
C GLU A 66 15.61 -11.13 4.83
N ILE A 67 15.22 -11.60 6.02
CA ILE A 67 16.12 -11.85 7.16
C ILE A 67 16.54 -13.31 7.10
#